data_AF-A0A067M1C7-F1
#
_entry.id   AF-A0A067M1C7-F1
#
_cell.length_a   1.000
_cell.length_b   1.000
_cell.length_c   1.000
_cell.angle_alpha   90.00
_cell.angle_beta   90.00
_cell.angle_gamma   90.00
#
_symmetry.space_group_name_H-M   'P 1'
#
loop_
_entity.id
_entity.type
_entity.pdbx_description
1 polymer ?
#
loop_
_entity_poly.entity_id
_entity_poly.type
_entity_poly.pdbx_seq_one_letter_code
_entity_poly.pdbx_strand_id
1 'polypeptide(L)'
;SEYFNPDLFPGMFPTLFPLGIGGLEDQTRPRPISFQKQAEYYLDISDKSFHHHKYFNFVALNIIQRRTAHLHTYFTVQKPNFEKVAQKLVNISPEILQSV
;
A
#
# COMPACT_ATOMS: atom_id res chain seq x y z
N SER A 1 3.41 5.69 1.98
CA SER A 1 2.28 5.18 2.78
C SER A 1 0.98 5.68 2.17
N GLU A 2 -0.11 4.92 2.31
CA GLU A 2 -1.40 5.11 1.61
C GLU A 2 -2.04 6.51 1.76
N TYR A 3 -1.62 7.26 2.78
CA TYR A 3 -2.16 8.59 3.12
C TYR A 3 -1.07 9.59 3.52
N PHE A 4 0.20 9.31 3.21
CA PHE A 4 1.36 10.09 3.71
C PHE A 4 1.39 10.30 5.23
N ASN A 5 0.70 9.44 5.98
CA ASN A 5 0.62 9.51 7.44
C ASN A 5 1.26 8.25 8.04
N PRO A 6 2.48 8.34 8.61
CA PRO A 6 3.13 7.21 9.27
C PRO A 6 2.39 6.75 10.53
N ASP A 7 1.66 7.66 11.19
CA ASP A 7 0.93 7.40 12.43
C ASP A 7 -0.48 6.85 12.21
N LEU A 8 -0.84 6.58 10.95
CA LEU A 8 -2.17 6.11 10.59
C LEU A 8 -2.55 4.81 11.31
N PHE A 9 -1.70 3.79 11.23
CA PHE A 9 -1.99 2.49 11.85
C PHE A 9 -2.01 2.56 13.38
N PRO A 10 -1.02 3.20 14.02
CA PRO A 10 -1.07 3.42 15.45
C PRO A 10 -2.29 4.21 15.91
N GLY A 11 -2.72 5.23 15.15
CA GLY A 11 -3.93 6.01 15.44
C GLY A 11 -5.24 5.26 15.19
N MET A 12 -5.29 4.39 14.18
CA MET A 12 -6.48 3.60 13.86
C MET A 12 -6.70 2.43 14.84
N PHE A 13 -5.62 1.88 15.39
CA PHE A 13 -5.65 0.69 16.24
C PHE A 13 -4.90 0.91 17.56
N PRO A 14 -5.34 1.85 18.42
CA PRO A 14 -4.65 2.16 19.67
C PRO A 14 -4.58 0.96 20.63
N THR A 15 -5.48 -0.02 20.48
CA THR A 15 -5.46 -1.29 21.24
C THR A 15 -4.33 -2.23 20.81
N LEU A 16 -3.88 -2.13 19.55
CA LEU A 16 -2.77 -2.92 19.00
C LEU A 16 -1.43 -2.16 19.10
N PHE A 17 -1.49 -0.82 19.08
CA PHE A 17 -0.33 0.06 19.17
C PHE A 17 -0.47 1.02 20.37
N PRO A 18 -0.46 0.51 21.62
CA PRO A 18 -0.75 1.32 22.81
C PRO A 18 0.25 2.46 23.03
N LEU A 19 1.45 2.35 22.47
CA LEU A 19 2.51 3.35 22.57
C LEU A 19 2.60 4.26 21.33
N GLY A 20 1.73 4.10 20.34
CA GLY A 20 1.80 4.88 19.10
C GLY A 20 2.98 4.52 18.17
N ILE A 21 3.81 3.54 18.55
CA ILE A 21 5.01 3.13 17.81
C ILE A 21 4.83 1.76 17.15
N GLY A 22 5.73 1.41 16.23
CA GLY A 22 5.67 0.14 15.52
C GLY A 22 4.63 0.13 14.40
N GLY A 23 4.28 1.30 13.85
CA GLY A 23 3.43 1.39 12.67
C GLY A 23 3.98 0.61 11.47
N LEU A 24 3.08 0.34 10.51
CA LEU A 24 3.45 -0.20 9.21
C LEU A 24 4.18 0.87 8.38
N GLU A 25 5.20 0.46 7.62
CA GLU A 25 5.97 1.35 6.73
C GLU A 25 6.67 2.53 7.43
N ASP A 26 7.10 2.34 8.67
CA ASP A 26 7.89 3.32 9.40
C ASP A 26 9.22 3.63 8.67
N GLN A 27 9.39 4.90 8.29
CA GLN A 27 10.55 5.41 7.57
C GLN A 27 11.79 5.57 8.47
N THR A 28 11.61 5.62 9.80
CA THR A 28 12.70 5.75 10.76
C THR A 28 13.44 4.42 10.98
N ARG A 29 12.90 3.31 10.47
CA ARG A 29 13.47 1.98 10.64
C ARG A 29 14.80 1.83 9.90
N PRO A 30 15.85 1.28 10.55
CA PRO A 30 17.16 1.07 9.90
C PRO A 30 17.12 0.15 8.67
N ARG A 31 16.16 -0.79 8.63
CA ARG A 31 15.96 -1.71 7.52
C ARG A 31 14.53 -1.57 7.01
N PRO A 32 14.31 -1.24 5.72
CA PRO A 32 12.96 -1.15 5.17
C PRO A 32 12.30 -2.53 5.19
N ILE A 33 11.02 -2.57 5.54
CA ILE A 33 10.18 -3.77 5.50
C ILE A 33 8.95 -3.40 4.68
N SER A 34 8.56 -4.26 3.74
CA SER A 34 7.35 -4.04 2.96
C SER A 34 6.12 -4.13 3.85
N PHE A 35 5.08 -3.37 3.49
CA PHE A 35 3.79 -3.40 4.18
C PHE A 35 3.27 -4.83 4.38
N GLN A 36 3.25 -5.62 3.29
CA GLN A 36 2.75 -6.99 3.32
C GLN A 36 3.54 -7.87 4.29
N LYS A 37 4.88 -7.82 4.23
CA LYS A 37 5.74 -8.66 5.10
C LYS A 37 5.55 -8.33 6.58
N GLN A 38 5.40 -7.06 6.92
CA GLN A 38 5.15 -6.65 8.30
C GLN A 38 3.72 -7.01 8.75
N ALA A 39 2.73 -6.93 7.86
CA ALA A 39 1.36 -7.37 8.16
C ALA A 39 1.30 -8.89 8.40
N GLU A 40 1.94 -9.70 7.55
CA GLU A 40 2.08 -11.16 7.75
C GLU A 40 2.75 -11.47 9.09
N TYR A 41 3.85 -10.79 9.40
CA TYR A 41 4.52 -10.94 10.70
C TYR A 41 3.58 -10.66 11.88
N TYR A 42 2.75 -9.61 11.83
CA TYR A 42 1.78 -9.33 12.88
C TYR A 42 0.69 -10.39 13.03
N LEU A 43 0.41 -11.19 12.01
CA LEU A 43 -0.50 -12.33 12.13
C LEU A 43 0.17 -13.59 12.70
N ASP A 44 1.50 -13.67 12.59
CA ASP A 44 2.30 -14.83 12.96
C ASP A 44 2.94 -14.73 14.37
N ILE A 45 2.90 -13.55 15.00
CA ILE A 45 3.40 -13.40 16.38
C ILE A 45 2.60 -14.26 17.36
N SER A 46 3.25 -14.67 18.46
CA SER A 46 2.62 -15.50 19.49
C SER A 46 1.43 -14.82 20.15
N ASP A 47 1.46 -13.49 20.28
CA ASP A 47 0.30 -12.71 20.68
C ASP A 47 -0.69 -12.60 19.53
N LYS A 48 -1.83 -13.27 19.67
CA LYS A 48 -2.87 -13.30 18.64
C LYS A 48 -3.76 -12.05 18.66
N SER A 49 -3.38 -10.97 19.33
CA SER A 49 -4.12 -9.71 19.38
C SER A 49 -4.44 -9.18 17.98
N PHE A 50 -3.45 -9.12 17.08
CA PHE A 50 -3.63 -8.71 15.68
C PHE A 50 -4.50 -9.68 14.89
N HIS A 51 -4.28 -10.99 15.06
CA HIS A 51 -5.03 -12.04 14.38
C HIS A 51 -6.53 -11.98 14.69
N HIS A 52 -6.89 -11.75 15.96
CA HIS A 52 -8.28 -11.68 16.42
C HIS A 52 -8.88 -10.27 16.34
N HIS A 53 -8.10 -9.24 15.99
CA HIS A 53 -8.61 -7.88 15.96
C HIS A 53 -9.64 -7.71 14.86
N LYS A 54 -10.86 -7.29 15.25
CA LYS A 54 -12.07 -7.25 14.40
C LYS A 54 -11.88 -6.62 13.01
N TYR A 55 -11.04 -5.59 12.92
CA TYR A 55 -10.88 -4.79 11.69
C TYR A 55 -9.47 -4.78 11.12
N PHE A 56 -8.47 -5.32 11.84
CA PHE A 56 -7.07 -5.18 11.41
C PHE A 56 -6.83 -5.91 10.10
N ASN A 57 -7.21 -7.18 10.04
CA ASN A 57 -7.08 -8.04 8.85
C ASN A 57 -7.80 -7.43 7.64
N PHE A 58 -9.02 -6.91 7.85
CA PHE A 58 -9.81 -6.29 6.80
C PHE A 58 -9.11 -5.05 6.21
N VAL A 59 -8.63 -4.14 7.06
CA VAL A 59 -7.95 -2.91 6.62
C VAL A 59 -6.62 -3.23 5.95
N ALA A 60 -5.81 -4.10 6.55
CA ALA A 60 -4.50 -4.49 6.00
C ALA A 60 -4.67 -5.15 4.62
N LEU A 61 -5.61 -6.10 4.49
CA LEU A 61 -5.89 -6.76 3.22
C LEU A 61 -6.43 -5.78 2.17
N ASN A 62 -7.31 -4.86 2.56
CA ASN A 62 -7.86 -3.85 1.64
C ASN A 62 -6.75 -2.99 1.03
N ILE A 63 -5.79 -2.55 1.85
CA ILE A 63 -4.61 -1.80 1.39
C ILE A 63 -3.77 -2.64 0.42
N ILE A 64 -3.47 -3.90 0.75
CA ILE A 64 -2.70 -4.80 -0.13
C ILE A 64 -3.40 -4.98 -1.48
N GLN A 65 -4.71 -5.21 -1.47
CA GLN A 65 -5.52 -5.37 -2.68
C GLN A 65 -5.55 -4.10 -3.51
N ARG A 66 -5.74 -2.93 -2.90
CA ARG A 66 -5.71 -1.63 -3.60
C ARG A 66 -4.37 -1.39 -4.27
N ARG A 67 -3.25 -1.62 -3.55
CA ARG A 67 -1.91 -1.49 -4.12
C ARG A 67 -1.68 -2.43 -5.28
N THR A 68 -2.12 -3.68 -5.15
CA THR A 68 -2.01 -4.68 -6.22
C THR A 68 -2.83 -4.25 -7.44
N ALA A 69 -4.08 -3.81 -7.24
CA ALA A 69 -4.93 -3.32 -8.31
C ALA A 69 -4.33 -2.09 -9.00
N HIS A 70 -3.82 -1.11 -8.25
CA HIS A 70 -3.13 0.07 -8.80
C HIS A 70 -1.86 -0.28 -9.57
N LEU A 71 -1.10 -1.28 -9.14
CA LEU A 71 0.06 -1.77 -9.89
C LEU A 71 -0.35 -2.50 -11.20
N HIS A 72 -1.55 -3.07 -11.24
CA HIS A 72 -2.07 -3.85 -12.37
C HIS A 72 -3.11 -3.07 -13.20
N THR A 73 -3.24 -1.75 -13.02
CA THR A 73 -4.04 -0.94 -13.94
C THR A 73 -3.33 -0.85 -15.28
N TYR A 74 -3.59 -1.82 -16.14
CA TYR A 74 -3.23 -1.73 -17.56
C TYR A 74 -4.11 -0.67 -18.21
N PHE A 75 -3.50 0.23 -18.98
CA PHE A 75 -4.25 1.08 -19.90
C PHE A 75 -4.90 0.19 -20.95
N THR A 76 -6.17 -0.14 -20.72
CA THR A 76 -6.92 -0.98 -21.63
C THR A 76 -7.49 -0.10 -22.73
N VAL A 77 -7.16 -0.41 -23.98
CA VAL A 77 -7.64 0.34 -25.15
C VAL A 77 -8.27 -0.63 -26.13
N GLN A 78 -9.29 -0.17 -26.86
CA GLN A 78 -9.85 -0.96 -27.94
C GLN A 78 -8.75 -1.23 -28.98
N LYS A 79 -8.66 -2.47 -29.46
CA LYS A 79 -7.64 -2.93 -30.43
C LYS A 79 -7.38 -1.95 -31.61
N PRO A 80 -8.39 -1.35 -32.29
CA PRO A 80 -8.13 -0.40 -33.37
C PRO A 80 -7.42 0.90 -32.91
N ASN A 81 -7.52 1.26 -31.63
CA ASN A 81 -6.91 2.45 -31.06
C ASN A 81 -5.57 2.16 -30.38
N PHE A 82 -5.13 0.90 -30.30
CA PHE A 82 -3.91 0.52 -29.60
C PHE A 82 -2.68 1.25 -30.12
N GLU A 83 -2.44 1.20 -31.44
CA GLU A 83 -1.28 1.82 -32.09
C GLU A 83 -1.20 3.32 -31.80
N LYS A 84 -2.35 4.01 -31.94
CA LYS A 84 -2.47 5.46 -31.74
C LYS A 84 -2.21 5.86 -30.29
N VAL A 85 -2.72 5.09 -29.33
CA VAL A 85 -2.55 5.39 -27.90
C VAL A 85 -1.12 5.03 -27.45
N ALA A 86 -0.57 3.91 -27.93
CA ALA A 86 0.80 3.52 -27.64
C ALA A 86 1.82 4.57 -28.11
N GLN A 87 1.69 5.06 -29.36
CA GLN A 87 2.55 6.13 -29.86
C GLN A 87 2.43 7.42 -29.05
N LYS A 88 1.22 7.78 -28.61
CA LYS A 88 1.05 8.93 -27.73
C LYS A 88 1.77 8.73 -26.40
N LEU A 89 1.58 7.58 -25.75
CA LEU A 89 2.20 7.27 -24.47
C LEU A 89 3.73 7.31 -24.53
N VAL A 90 4.34 6.77 -25.61
CA VAL A 90 5.80 6.79 -25.81
C VAL A 90 6.33 8.22 -26.00
N ASN A 91 5.53 9.12 -26.57
CA ASN A 91 5.92 10.50 -26.85
C ASN A 91 5.61 11.47 -25.70
N ILE A 92 5.02 11.00 -24.59
CA ILE A 92 4.81 11.84 -23.41
C ILE A 92 6.17 12.09 -22.75
N SER A 93 6.46 13.36 -22.48
CA SER A 93 7.71 13.74 -21.84
C SER A 93 7.71 13.38 -20.34
N PRO A 94 8.87 13.05 -19.76
CA PRO A 94 8.97 12.69 -18.35
C PRO A 94 8.46 13.79 -17.41
N GLU A 95 8.58 15.06 -17.81
CA GLU A 95 8.14 16.19 -16.99
C GLU A 95 6.60 16.20 -16.83
N ILE A 96 5.86 15.80 -17.87
CA ILE A 96 4.40 15.69 -17.80
C ILE A 96 4.01 14.56 -16.86
N LEU A 97 4.71 13.42 -16.90
CA LEU A 97 4.42 12.27 -16.02
C LEU A 97 4.68 12.56 -14.55
N GLN A 98 5.63 13.44 -14.23
CA GLN A 98 5.92 13.85 -12.85
C GLN A 98 4.93 14.89 -12.29
N SER A 99 4.15 15.54 -13.17
CA SER A 99 3.19 16.58 -12.80
C SER A 99 1.78 16.05 -12.46
N VAL A 100 1.55 14.75 -12.64
CA VAL A 100 0.27 14.05 -12.42
C VAL A 100 0.38 13.16 -11.20
#